data_AF-A0A354SGD3-F1
#
_entry.id   AF-A0A354SGD3-F1
#
_cell.length_a   1.000
_cell.length_b   1.000
_cell.length_c   1.000
_cell.angle_alpha   90.00
_cell.angle_beta   90.00
_cell.angle_gamma   90.00
#
_symmetry.space_group_name_H-M   'P 1'
#
loop_
_entity.id
_entity.type
_entity.pdbx_description
1 polymer ?
#
loop_
_entity_poly.entity_id
_entity_poly.type
_entity_poly.pdbx_seq_one_letter_code
_entity_poly.pdbx_strand_id
1 'polypeptide(L)' 'MAHERSGQEKWFPFISVSLAVLDCTAETGKDMKEISGKVAQIKQYAKSKPGSVYVRDRRK' A
#
# COMPACT_ATOMS: atom_id res chain seq x y z
N MET A 1 -18.71 10.23 18.35
CA MET A 1 -17.91 10.35 17.11
C MET A 1 -16.43 10.29 17.49
N ALA A 2 -15.48 10.41 16.56
CA ALA A 2 -14.06 10.40 16.90
C ALA A 2 -13.53 11.82 17.12
N HIS A 3 -12.44 11.97 17.87
CA HIS A 3 -11.81 13.26 18.14
C HIS A 3 -10.56 13.42 17.27
N GLU A 4 -10.36 14.60 16.69
CA GLU A 4 -9.09 14.94 16.03
C GLU A 4 -7.99 15.24 17.08
N ARG A 5 -6.75 15.44 16.63
CA ARG A 5 -5.60 15.67 17.52
C ARG A 5 -5.76 16.88 18.45
N SER A 6 -6.57 17.86 18.07
CA SER A 6 -6.89 19.04 18.88
C SER A 6 -7.94 18.77 19.97
N GLY A 7 -8.51 17.56 20.02
CA GLY A 7 -9.60 17.20 20.93
C GLY A 7 -10.99 17.61 20.45
N GLN A 8 -11.14 18.14 19.23
CA GLN A 8 -12.44 18.47 18.67
C GLN A 8 -13.15 17.24 18.11
N GLU A 9 -14.45 17.12 18.38
CA GLU A 9 -15.25 16.01 17.88
C GLU A 9 -15.59 16.25 16.39
N LYS A 10 -15.28 15.29 15.53
CA LYS A 10 -15.48 15.42 14.08
C LYS A 10 -15.93 14.12 13.44
N TRP A 11 -16.70 14.24 12.37
CA TRP A 11 -16.97 13.12 11.48
C TRP A 11 -15.75 12.83 10.61
N PHE A 12 -15.33 11.57 10.59
CA PHE A 12 -14.30 11.07 9.70
C PHE A 12 -14.96 10.14 8.68
N PRO A 13 -14.69 10.31 7.38
CA PRO A 13 -15.19 9.39 6.38
C PRO A 13 -14.65 7.98 6.65
N PHE A 14 -15.46 6.96 6.38
CA PHE A 14 -14.96 5.60 6.29
C PHE A 14 -14.06 5.48 5.04
N ILE A 15 -12.80 5.13 5.25
CA ILE A 15 -11.81 4.98 4.19
C ILE A 15 -11.33 3.53 4.17
N SER A 16 -11.28 2.94 2.98
CA SER A 16 -10.69 1.63 2.72
C SER A 16 -9.32 1.80 2.06
N VAL A 17 -8.27 1.20 2.62
CA VAL A 17 -6.91 1.20 2.04
C VAL A 17 -6.53 -0.21 1.60
N SER A 18 -5.93 -0.34 0.42
CA SER A 18 -5.24 -1.57 0.01
C SER A 18 -3.75 -1.32 0.19
N LEU A 19 -3.05 -2.22 0.87
CA LEU A 19 -1.62 -2.10 1.18
C LEU A 19 -0.83 -3.09 0.32
N ALA A 20 0.18 -2.58 -0.38
CA ALA A 20 1.12 -3.38 -1.15
C ALA A 20 2.54 -3.18 -0.59
N VAL A 21 3.24 -4.27 -0.32
CA VAL A 21 4.60 -4.25 0.24
C VAL A 21 5.56 -4.91 -0.76
N LEU A 22 6.61 -4.18 -1.14
CA LEU A 22 7.72 -4.69 -1.93
C LEU A 22 8.95 -4.76 -1.04
N ASP A 23 9.58 -5.93 -0.99
CA ASP A 23 10.86 -6.11 -0.30
C ASP A 23 12.01 -5.67 -1.21
N CYS A 24 12.65 -4.56 -0.84
CA CYS A 24 13.85 -4.06 -1.51
C CYS A 24 15.09 -4.73 -0.88
N THR A 25 15.51 -5.84 -1.46
CA THR A 25 16.73 -6.56 -1.06
C THR A 25 17.93 -6.11 -1.89
N ALA A 26 19.11 -6.68 -1.62
CA ALA A 26 20.29 -6.47 -2.46
C ALA A 26 20.08 -6.92 -3.92
N GLU A 27 19.07 -7.74 -4.21
CA GLU A 27 18.75 -8.20 -5.57
C GLU A 27 17.64 -7.35 -6.19
N THR A 28 16.65 -6.94 -5.41
CA THR A 28 15.42 -6.28 -5.90
C THR A 28 15.35 -4.77 -5.65
N GLY A 29 16.36 -4.20 -5.01
CA GLY A 29 16.38 -2.81 -4.52
C GLY A 29 17.54 -1.94 -5.03
N LYS A 30 18.27 -2.37 -6.06
CA LYS A 30 19.46 -1.65 -6.56
C LYS A 30 19.14 -0.50 -7.52
N ASP A 31 18.04 -0.59 -8.26
CA ASP A 31 17.64 0.39 -9.28
C ASP A 31 16.22 0.89 -9.03
N MET A 32 16.08 2.22 -8.99
CA MET A 32 14.78 2.88 -8.82
C MET A 32 13.82 2.62 -9.98
N LYS A 33 14.32 2.45 -11.20
CA LYS A 33 13.46 2.13 -12.35
C LYS A 33 12.84 0.75 -12.17
N GLU A 34 13.63 -0.25 -11.78
CA GLU A 34 13.14 -1.59 -11.45
C GLU A 34 12.14 -1.58 -10.29
N ILE A 35 12.46 -0.90 -9.19
CA ILE A 35 11.58 -0.76 -8.03
C ILE A 35 10.23 -0.16 -8.46
N SER A 36 10.25 0.92 -9.24
CA SER A 36 9.02 1.60 -9.68
C SER A 36 8.14 0.68 -10.54
N GLY A 37 8.75 -0.12 -11.42
CA GLY A 37 8.03 -1.11 -12.23
C GLY A 37 7.38 -2.20 -11.37
N LYS A 38 8.12 -2.74 -10.38
CA LYS A 38 7.60 -3.74 -9.44
C LYS A 38 6.46 -3.19 -8.58
N VAL A 39 6.62 -1.97 -8.07
CA VAL A 39 5.58 -1.26 -7.29
C VAL A 39 4.30 -1.07 -8.12
N ALA A 40 4.42 -0.67 -9.40
CA ALA A 40 3.27 -0.51 -10.27
C ALA A 40 2.50 -1.84 -10.46
N GLN A 41 3.22 -2.93 -10.70
CA GLN A 41 2.62 -4.26 -10.86
C GLN A 41 1.90 -4.72 -9.60
N ILE A 42 2.53 -4.62 -8.42
CA ILE A 42 1.90 -5.09 -7.18
C ILE A 42 0.72 -4.20 -6.77
N LYS A 43 0.80 -2.88 -7.03
CA LYS A 43 -0.33 -1.97 -6.83
C LYS A 43 -1.51 -2.36 -7.72
N GLN A 44 -1.26 -2.66 -8.99
CA GLN A 44 -2.30 -3.10 -9.93
C GLN A 44 -2.92 -4.43 -9.47
N TYR A 45 -2.09 -5.39 -9.04
CA TYR A 45 -2.56 -6.65 -8.48
C TYR A 45 -3.44 -6.44 -7.24
N ALA A 46 -3.00 -5.63 -6.27
CA ALA A 46 -3.77 -5.33 -5.07
C ALA A 46 -5.15 -4.74 -5.41
N LYS A 47 -5.19 -3.80 -6.37
CA LYS A 47 -6.42 -3.11 -6.79
C LYS A 47 -7.33 -3.96 -7.66
N SER A 48 -6.84 -5.05 -8.24
CA SER A 48 -7.68 -6.02 -8.97
C SER A 48 -8.53 -6.91 -8.04
N LYS A 49 -8.20 -6.97 -6.75
CA LYS A 49 -8.94 -7.78 -5.77
C LYS A 49 -10.09 -6.95 -5.17
N PRO A 50 -11.24 -7.59 -4.87
CA PRO A 50 -12.33 -6.90 -4.20
C PRO A 50 -11.93 -6.49 -2.78
N GLY A 51 -12.32 -5.28 -2.38
CA GLY A 51 -12.15 -4.77 -1.02
C GLY A 51 -10.77 -4.22 -0.67
N SER A 52 -10.53 -4.08 0.63
CA SER A 52 -9.26 -3.64 1.22
C SER A 52 -8.35 -4.84 1.46
N VAL A 53 -7.30 -4.98 0.64
CA VAL A 53 -6.40 -6.13 0.68
C VAL A 53 -4.99 -5.75 1.08
N TYR A 54 -4.30 -6.72 1.69
CA TYR A 54 -2.87 -6.69 1.94
C TYR A 54 -2.17 -7.65 0.97
N VAL A 55 -1.19 -7.15 0.21
CA VAL A 55 -0.35 -7.96 -0.66
C VAL A 55 1.12 -7.68 -0.39
N ARG A 56 1.94 -8.72 -0.44
CA ARG A 56 3.40 -8.62 -0.31
C ARG A 56 4.04 -9.34 -1.48
N ASP A 57 4.99 -8.70 -2.15
CA ASP A 57 5.73 -9.34 -3.22
C ASP A 57 6.63 -10.43 -2.64
N ARG A 58 6.47 -11.66 -3.12
CA ARG A 58 7.26 -12.84 -2.72
C ARG A 58 7.96 -13.49 -3.92
N ARG A 59 7.92 -12.85 -5.09
CA ARG A 59 8.63 -13.30 -6.28
C ARG A 59 10.13 -13.10 -6.03
N LYS A 60 10.90 -14.18 -6.11
CA LYS A 60 12.37 -14.14 -6.10
C LYS A 60 12.85 -13.76 -7.48
#